data_AF-A0A942S7C0-F1
#
_entry.id   AF-A0A942S7C0-F1
#
_cell.length_a   1.000
_cell.length_b   1.000
_cell.length_c   1.000
_cell.angle_alpha   90.00
_cell.angle_beta   90.00
_cell.angle_gamma   90.00
#
_symmetry.space_group_name_H-M   'P 1'
#
loop_
_entity.id
_entity.type
_entity.pdbx_description
1 polymer ?
#
loop_
_entity_poly.entity_id
_entity_poly.type
_entity_poly.pdbx_seq_one_letter_code
_entity_poly.pdbx_strand_id
1 'polypeptide(L)'
;MNKTADLHHELREAYSLKNLNNIALTLINLYKNKQFAALRKIADIISESAIVDIKEDGKGFSKFLLLYHPDRRMFHLGEIDSLAADGNLKALQAYAHILLLRDIEELALKLDGFEDIDYTPVYEWDFDTEGYNIVRDFSEPRKTHTKVRCCNFYDAIKKRAFESTDFEYPSYYLEDFDEFELSDSCIDNLDGAEYCIHAKEMDLSDNMIYDLEPLFGLSMIEKLNLSGNKIACIDVLSNLTRLKHLELANNLITDISALFELPKLSYVDLRGNAIDESQLEELIALGIEVEHDMQQTFYASH
;
A
#
# COMPACT_ATOMS: atom_id res chain seq x y z
N MET A 1 -43.51 -0.35 -10.09
CA MET A 1 -42.43 0.64 -10.21
C MET A 1 -41.14 -0.09 -9.89
N ASN A 2 -40.22 -0.14 -10.86
CA ASN A 2 -39.10 -1.06 -10.86
C ASN A 2 -38.02 -0.52 -9.92
N LYS A 3 -38.14 -0.79 -8.61
CA LYS A 3 -37.26 -0.26 -7.55
C LYS A 3 -35.77 -0.40 -7.85
N THR A 4 -35.39 -1.42 -8.62
CA THR A 4 -34.01 -1.66 -9.08
C THR A 4 -33.55 -0.62 -10.11
N ALA A 5 -34.42 -0.20 -11.03
CA ALA A 5 -34.11 0.79 -12.06
C ALA A 5 -34.02 2.21 -11.48
N ASP A 6 -34.89 2.53 -10.52
CA ASP A 6 -34.86 3.83 -9.82
C ASP A 6 -33.56 3.96 -9.01
N LEU A 7 -33.19 2.93 -8.25
CA LEU A 7 -31.94 2.92 -7.45
C LEU A 7 -30.68 2.89 -8.34
N HIS A 8 -30.71 2.18 -9.48
CA HIS A 8 -29.61 2.18 -10.45
C HIS A 8 -29.34 3.58 -11.02
N HIS A 9 -30.41 4.32 -11.37
CA HIS A 9 -30.28 5.69 -11.86
C HIS A 9 -29.70 6.63 -10.80
N GLU A 10 -30.22 6.57 -9.57
CA GLU A 10 -29.74 7.38 -8.45
C GLU A 10 -28.25 7.12 -8.13
N LEU A 11 -27.82 5.86 -8.12
CA LEU A 11 -26.42 5.49 -7.91
C LEU A 11 -25.52 6.05 -9.02
N ARG A 12 -25.96 5.96 -10.28
CA ARG A 12 -25.17 6.45 -11.42
C ARG A 12 -24.95 7.96 -11.38
N GLU A 13 -25.93 8.73 -10.89
CA GLU A 13 -25.77 10.16 -10.64
C GLU A 13 -24.85 10.45 -9.45
N ALA A 14 -24.95 9.65 -8.39
CA ALA A 14 -24.13 9.81 -7.19
C ALA A 14 -22.64 9.47 -7.42
N TYR A 15 -22.33 8.46 -8.25
CA TYR A 15 -20.97 8.16 -8.72
C TYR A 15 -20.52 9.08 -9.88
N SER A 16 -20.98 10.33 -9.90
CA SER A 16 -20.45 11.34 -10.82
C SER A 16 -19.04 11.77 -10.42
N LEU A 17 -18.21 12.11 -11.41
CA LEU A 17 -16.82 12.54 -11.18
C LEU A 17 -16.76 13.75 -10.24
N LYS A 18 -17.69 14.70 -10.39
CA LYS A 18 -17.79 15.89 -9.55
C LYS A 18 -18.06 15.54 -8.08
N ASN A 19 -18.97 14.60 -7.83
CA ASN A 19 -19.34 14.21 -6.47
C ASN A 19 -18.22 13.41 -5.79
N LEU A 20 -17.61 12.46 -6.50
CA LEU A 20 -16.47 11.71 -5.99
C LEU A 20 -15.26 12.60 -5.70
N ASN A 21 -14.95 13.57 -6.58
CA ASN A 21 -13.92 14.56 -6.32
C ASN A 21 -14.22 15.36 -5.06
N ASN A 22 -15.47 15.77 -4.87
CA ASN A 22 -15.85 16.54 -3.69
C ASN A 22 -15.70 15.74 -2.39
N ILE A 23 -16.18 14.50 -2.39
CA ILE A 23 -16.04 13.58 -1.26
C ILE A 23 -14.56 13.35 -0.96
N ALA A 24 -13.76 12.99 -1.97
CA ALA A 24 -12.33 12.74 -1.81
C ALA A 24 -11.59 13.97 -1.24
N LEU A 25 -11.83 15.17 -1.79
CA LEU A 25 -11.20 16.41 -1.29
C LEU A 25 -11.59 16.74 0.14
N THR A 26 -12.87 16.57 0.50
CA THR A 26 -13.36 16.80 1.86
C THR A 26 -12.68 15.85 2.84
N LEU A 27 -12.60 14.57 2.49
CA LEU A 27 -11.92 13.56 3.29
C LEU A 27 -10.43 13.88 3.47
N ILE A 28 -9.74 14.25 2.39
CA ILE A 28 -8.32 14.65 2.43
C ILE A 28 -8.11 15.86 3.34
N ASN A 29 -8.98 16.87 3.27
CA ASN A 29 -8.86 18.05 4.12
C ASN A 29 -9.05 17.72 5.60
N LEU A 30 -10.03 16.85 5.93
CA LEU A 30 -10.23 16.39 7.31
C LEU A 30 -9.02 15.62 7.84
N TYR A 31 -8.40 14.78 7.01
CA TYR A 31 -7.18 14.05 7.41
C TYR A 31 -5.99 14.98 7.60
N LYS A 32 -5.76 15.90 6.67
CA LYS A 32 -4.68 16.91 6.76
C LYS A 32 -4.79 17.77 8.01
N ASN A 33 -6.01 18.13 8.40
CA ASN A 33 -6.29 18.91 9.60
C ASN A 33 -6.33 18.05 10.88
N LYS A 34 -5.99 16.75 10.82
CA LYS A 34 -6.04 15.79 11.93
C LYS A 34 -7.42 15.70 12.60
N GLN A 35 -8.49 15.98 11.86
CA GLN A 35 -9.87 15.92 12.33
C GLN A 35 -10.40 14.47 12.31
N PHE A 36 -9.68 13.55 12.95
CA PHE A 36 -10.01 12.12 12.96
C PHE A 36 -11.36 11.80 13.62
N ALA A 37 -11.84 12.67 14.52
CA ALA A 37 -13.18 12.54 15.11
C ALA A 37 -14.30 12.78 14.07
N ALA A 38 -14.12 13.71 13.14
CA ALA A 38 -15.07 13.94 12.06
C ALA A 38 -15.02 12.78 11.05
N LEU A 39 -13.82 12.33 10.68
CA LEU A 39 -13.65 11.16 9.81
C LEU A 39 -14.33 9.91 10.37
N ARG A 40 -14.15 9.61 11.67
CA ARG A 40 -14.83 8.49 12.35
C ARG A 40 -16.35 8.58 12.27
N LYS A 41 -16.92 9.75 12.52
CA LYS A 41 -18.37 9.93 12.42
C LYS A 41 -18.89 9.73 11.00
N ILE A 42 -18.14 10.17 9.98
CA ILE A 42 -18.51 9.92 8.58
C ILE A 42 -18.38 8.43 8.25
N ALA A 43 -17.34 7.76 8.75
CA ALA A 43 -17.19 6.30 8.63
C ALA A 43 -18.33 5.53 9.33
N ASP A 44 -18.77 5.98 10.51
CA ASP A 44 -19.90 5.41 11.24
C ASP A 44 -21.21 5.53 10.45
N ILE A 45 -21.43 6.65 9.74
CA ILE A 45 -22.62 6.86 8.89
C ILE A 45 -22.67 5.82 7.75
N ILE A 46 -21.53 5.43 7.21
CA ILE A 46 -21.46 4.45 6.11
C ILE A 46 -21.27 3.01 6.59
N SER A 47 -21.08 2.80 7.89
CA SER A 47 -20.78 1.48 8.50
C SER A 47 -21.88 0.44 8.28
N GLU A 48 -23.13 0.86 8.07
CA GLU A 48 -24.24 -0.04 7.72
C GLU A 48 -24.09 -0.70 6.35
N SER A 49 -23.27 -0.13 5.46
CA SER A 49 -23.10 -0.56 4.06
C SER A 49 -21.66 -0.89 3.69
N ALA A 50 -20.66 -0.28 4.35
CA ALA A 50 -19.24 -0.53 4.13
C ALA A 50 -18.48 -0.53 5.46
N ILE A 51 -17.73 -1.60 5.74
CA ILE A 51 -16.94 -1.70 6.97
C ILE A 51 -15.70 -0.81 6.81
N VAL A 52 -15.75 0.37 7.42
CA VAL A 52 -14.63 1.33 7.48
C VAL A 52 -14.38 1.64 8.96
N ASP A 53 -13.30 1.09 9.51
CA ASP A 53 -12.85 1.37 10.87
C ASP A 53 -11.70 2.39 10.81
N ILE A 54 -11.94 3.58 11.35
CA ILE A 54 -10.93 4.65 11.45
C ILE A 54 -10.47 4.72 12.90
N LYS A 55 -9.21 4.42 13.14
CA LYS A 55 -8.62 4.45 14.49
C LYS A 55 -8.20 5.86 14.89
N GLU A 56 -7.81 6.03 16.16
CA GLU A 56 -7.42 7.32 16.75
C GLU A 56 -6.17 7.94 16.13
N ASP A 57 -5.33 7.12 15.50
CA ASP A 57 -4.11 7.49 14.77
C ASP A 57 -4.38 7.85 13.29
N GLY A 58 -5.64 7.86 12.84
CA GLY A 58 -6.01 8.12 11.44
C GLY A 58 -6.02 6.86 10.57
N LYS A 59 -5.61 5.71 11.13
CA LYS A 59 -5.52 4.45 10.40
C LYS A 59 -6.88 4.00 9.88
N GLY A 60 -6.95 3.72 8.58
CA GLY A 60 -8.19 3.34 7.90
C GLY A 60 -8.74 4.46 7.02
N PHE A 61 -8.17 5.67 7.12
CA PHE A 61 -8.45 6.78 6.21
C PHE A 61 -8.17 6.41 4.75
N SER A 62 -7.07 5.73 4.49
CA SER A 62 -6.68 5.32 3.13
C SER A 62 -7.70 4.34 2.53
N LYS A 63 -8.20 3.39 3.33
CA LYS A 63 -9.31 2.50 2.93
C LYS A 63 -10.60 3.27 2.67
N PHE A 64 -10.88 4.25 3.53
CA PHE A 64 -12.06 5.10 3.40
C PHE A 64 -12.02 5.94 2.11
N LEU A 65 -10.91 6.61 1.85
CA LEU A 65 -10.70 7.43 0.67
C LEU A 65 -10.70 6.60 -0.62
N LEU A 66 -10.12 5.39 -0.57
CA LEU A 66 -10.11 4.44 -1.69
C LEU A 66 -11.53 4.04 -2.15
N LEU A 67 -12.51 3.96 -1.25
CA LEU A 67 -13.91 3.67 -1.60
C LEU A 67 -14.55 4.78 -2.45
N TYR A 68 -14.13 6.02 -2.26
CA TYR A 68 -14.71 7.19 -2.92
C TYR A 68 -13.77 7.83 -3.93
N HIS A 69 -12.68 7.14 -4.29
CA HIS A 69 -11.70 7.70 -5.20
C HIS A 69 -12.30 7.91 -6.60
N PRO A 70 -12.14 9.10 -7.22
CA PRO A 70 -12.70 9.43 -8.54
C PRO A 70 -12.35 8.42 -9.64
N ASP A 71 -11.16 7.83 -9.57
CA ASP A 71 -10.69 6.88 -10.59
C ASP A 71 -11.32 5.49 -10.47
N ARG A 72 -11.85 5.11 -9.30
CA ARG A 72 -12.66 3.88 -9.17
C ARG A 72 -14.05 4.01 -9.76
N ARG A 73 -14.43 5.20 -10.24
CA ARG A 73 -15.73 5.44 -10.86
C ARG A 73 -16.06 4.42 -11.96
N MET A 74 -15.11 4.14 -12.86
CA MET A 74 -15.39 3.19 -13.95
C MET A 74 -15.63 1.78 -13.43
N PHE A 75 -14.86 1.36 -12.42
CA PHE A 75 -15.04 0.07 -11.74
C PHE A 75 -16.41 -0.01 -11.05
N HIS A 76 -16.75 0.99 -10.22
CA HIS A 76 -18.04 1.03 -9.52
C HIS A 76 -19.23 1.09 -10.47
N LEU A 77 -19.16 1.91 -11.52
CA LEU A 77 -20.22 1.98 -12.52
C LEU A 77 -20.37 0.68 -13.32
N GLY A 78 -19.27 -0.02 -13.62
CA GLY A 78 -19.30 -1.33 -14.27
C GLY A 78 -20.01 -2.38 -13.41
N GLU A 79 -19.66 -2.46 -12.13
CA GLU A 79 -20.31 -3.36 -11.16
C GLU A 79 -21.79 -3.01 -10.98
N ILE A 80 -22.13 -1.72 -10.83
CA ILE A 80 -23.51 -1.26 -10.67
C ILE A 80 -24.35 -1.58 -11.91
N ASP A 81 -23.81 -1.37 -13.12
CA ASP A 81 -24.49 -1.69 -14.38
C ASP A 81 -24.71 -3.21 -14.52
N SER A 82 -23.74 -4.03 -14.11
CA SER A 82 -23.84 -5.50 -14.10
C SER A 82 -24.89 -6.01 -13.10
N LEU A 83 -24.84 -5.54 -11.84
CA LEU A 83 -25.77 -5.95 -10.79
C LEU A 83 -27.21 -5.52 -11.06
N ALA A 84 -27.40 -4.38 -11.75
CA ALA A 84 -28.70 -3.93 -12.20
C ALA A 84 -29.27 -4.84 -13.32
N ALA A 85 -28.41 -5.35 -14.21
CA ALA A 85 -28.80 -6.30 -15.24
C ALA A 85 -29.21 -7.66 -14.63
N ASP A 86 -28.54 -8.09 -13.57
CA ASP A 86 -28.82 -9.33 -12.84
C ASP A 86 -30.04 -9.23 -11.88
N GLY A 87 -30.55 -8.02 -11.64
CA GLY A 87 -31.69 -7.78 -10.76
C GLY A 87 -31.40 -7.99 -9.27
N ASN A 88 -30.12 -7.99 -8.86
CA ASN A 88 -29.71 -8.26 -7.49
C ASN A 88 -29.80 -7.01 -6.60
N LEU A 89 -31.00 -6.76 -6.10
CA LEU A 89 -31.31 -5.57 -5.30
C LEU A 89 -30.50 -5.47 -3.98
N LYS A 90 -30.13 -6.60 -3.36
CA LYS A 90 -29.34 -6.61 -2.11
C LYS A 90 -27.91 -6.15 -2.35
N ALA A 91 -27.28 -6.61 -3.43
CA ALA A 91 -25.92 -6.19 -3.77
C ALA A 91 -25.90 -4.71 -4.22
N LEU A 92 -26.93 -4.27 -4.94
CA LEU A 92 -27.05 -2.88 -5.38
C LEU A 92 -27.26 -1.92 -4.18
N GLN A 93 -27.95 -2.37 -3.13
CA GLN A 93 -28.08 -1.63 -1.87
C GLN A 93 -26.74 -1.44 -1.14
N ALA A 94 -25.75 -2.32 -1.30
CA ALA A 94 -24.43 -2.15 -0.69
C ALA A 94 -23.69 -0.91 -1.24
N TYR A 95 -24.02 -0.45 -2.45
CA TYR A 95 -23.46 0.77 -3.07
C TYR A 95 -24.24 2.05 -2.71
N ALA A 96 -25.36 1.94 -1.97
CA ALA A 96 -26.17 3.10 -1.58
C ALA A 96 -25.51 4.03 -0.57
N HIS A 97 -24.37 3.61 0.02
CA HIS A 97 -23.59 4.43 0.95
C HIS A 97 -23.20 5.80 0.38
N ILE A 98 -22.95 5.90 -0.94
CA ILE A 98 -22.58 7.18 -1.57
C ILE A 98 -23.72 8.21 -1.53
N LEU A 99 -24.97 7.75 -1.47
CA LEU A 99 -26.15 8.63 -1.40
C LEU A 99 -26.22 9.34 -0.05
N LEU A 100 -25.69 8.73 1.01
CA LEU A 100 -25.61 9.33 2.34
C LEU A 100 -24.55 10.44 2.41
N LEU A 101 -23.59 10.45 1.47
CA LEU A 101 -22.49 11.41 1.40
C LEU A 101 -22.70 12.51 0.36
N ARG A 102 -23.91 12.63 -0.20
CA ARG A 102 -24.25 13.62 -1.24
C ARG A 102 -23.98 15.07 -0.80
N ASP A 103 -24.08 15.34 0.51
CA ASP A 103 -23.81 16.63 1.14
C ASP A 103 -22.74 16.52 2.25
N ILE A 104 -21.62 15.87 1.93
CA ILE A 104 -20.52 15.64 2.88
C ILE A 104 -19.94 16.94 3.47
N GLU A 105 -19.99 18.05 2.74
CA GLU A 105 -19.56 19.37 3.21
C GLU A 105 -20.44 19.87 4.37
N GLU A 106 -21.77 19.74 4.25
CA GLU A 106 -22.68 20.11 5.34
C GLU A 106 -22.52 19.19 6.56
N LEU A 107 -22.25 17.91 6.31
CA LEU A 107 -21.96 16.96 7.38
C LEU A 107 -20.66 17.35 8.10
N ALA A 108 -19.60 17.68 7.37
CA ALA A 108 -18.34 18.15 7.94
C ALA A 108 -18.52 19.46 8.73
N LEU A 109 -19.24 20.43 8.18
CA LEU A 109 -19.54 21.72 8.83
C LEU A 109 -20.39 21.57 10.11
N LYS A 110 -21.38 20.67 10.13
CA LYS A 110 -22.20 20.39 11.33
C LYS A 110 -21.39 19.69 12.43
N LEU A 111 -20.29 19.04 12.06
CA LEU A 111 -19.40 18.34 12.99
C LEU A 111 -18.30 19.25 13.56
N ASP A 112 -18.10 20.43 12.97
CA ASP A 112 -17.10 21.44 13.32
C ASP A 112 -17.51 22.29 14.55
N GLY A 113 -17.87 21.62 15.64
CA GLY A 113 -18.02 22.24 16.95
C GLY A 113 -16.68 22.22 17.71
N PHE A 114 -15.88 23.28 17.56
CA PHE A 114 -14.67 23.65 18.31
C PHE A 114 -13.42 22.76 18.15
N GLU A 115 -12.38 23.27 17.50
CA GLU A 115 -11.25 23.98 18.13
C GLU A 115 -10.33 24.57 17.05
N ASP A 116 -10.18 25.91 17.06
CA ASP A 116 -9.16 26.63 16.29
C ASP A 116 -7.76 26.21 16.77
N ILE A 117 -6.91 25.73 15.86
CA ILE A 117 -5.46 25.80 16.05
C ILE A 117 -4.83 26.31 14.75
N ASP A 118 -4.23 27.49 14.88
CA ASP A 118 -3.40 28.20 13.92
C ASP A 118 -2.23 27.32 13.44
N TYR A 119 -2.10 27.15 12.12
CA TYR A 119 -0.82 26.73 11.55
C TYR A 119 -0.57 27.32 10.17
N THR A 120 0.53 28.06 10.08
CA THR A 120 1.15 28.59 8.87
C THR A 120 1.60 27.43 7.96
N PRO A 121 1.17 27.37 6.69
CA PRO A 121 1.64 26.34 5.77
C PRO A 121 3.11 26.60 5.41
N VAL A 122 3.98 25.61 5.65
CA VAL A 122 5.22 25.47 4.88
C VAL A 122 4.87 24.52 3.73
N TYR A 123 5.26 24.91 2.51
CA TYR A 123 4.85 24.40 1.19
C TYR A 123 3.67 25.16 0.56
N GLU A 124 4.00 26.37 0.07
CA GLU A 124 3.23 27.10 -0.94
C GLU A 124 3.11 26.23 -2.20
N TRP A 125 1.88 25.82 -2.52
CA TRP A 125 1.52 25.42 -3.88
C TRP A 125 1.23 26.72 -4.63
N ASP A 126 1.91 26.96 -5.73
CA ASP A 126 1.68 28.13 -6.59
C ASP A 126 0.32 27.95 -7.30
N PHE A 127 -0.66 28.79 -6.94
CA PHE A 127 -2.08 28.64 -7.31
C PHE A 127 -2.43 29.24 -8.68
N ASP A 128 -1.48 29.80 -9.44
CA ASP A 128 -1.77 30.57 -10.66
C ASP A 128 -1.51 29.80 -11.97
N THR A 129 -2.06 28.60 -12.16
CA THR A 129 -2.20 28.04 -13.52
C THR A 129 -3.56 27.39 -13.77
N GLU A 130 -4.42 28.15 -14.45
CA GLU A 130 -5.61 27.65 -15.11
C GLU A 130 -5.23 26.70 -16.26
N GLY A 131 -5.83 25.50 -16.28
CA GLY A 131 -5.89 24.65 -17.46
C GLY A 131 -4.90 23.49 -17.48
N TYR A 132 -5.44 22.28 -17.59
CA TYR A 132 -4.71 21.11 -18.07
C TYR A 132 -4.11 21.41 -19.45
N ASN A 133 -2.80 21.64 -19.50
CA ASN A 133 -1.93 21.34 -20.65
C ASN A 133 -0.47 21.52 -20.23
N ILE A 134 0.28 20.42 -20.08
CA ILE A 134 1.73 20.49 -19.98
C ILE A 134 2.30 20.05 -21.32
N VAL A 135 2.73 21.04 -22.12
CA VAL A 135 3.76 20.84 -23.14
C VAL A 135 5.04 20.46 -22.39
N ARG A 136 5.43 19.18 -22.44
CA ARG A 136 6.80 18.80 -22.09
C ARG A 136 7.66 18.89 -23.34
N ASP A 137 8.55 19.87 -23.33
CA ASP A 137 9.59 20.06 -24.34
C ASP A 137 10.47 18.81 -24.41
N PHE A 138 10.69 18.32 -25.62
CA PHE A 138 11.52 17.16 -25.92
C PHE A 138 12.97 17.64 -26.09
N SER A 139 13.79 17.56 -25.06
CA SER A 139 15.25 17.64 -25.24
C SER A 139 16.01 16.88 -24.16
N GLU A 140 16.03 15.56 -24.28
CA GLU A 140 17.25 14.79 -24.60
C GLU A 140 16.92 13.30 -24.82
N PRO A 141 17.68 12.58 -25.67
CA PRO A 141 17.15 11.47 -26.45
C PRO A 141 17.01 10.18 -25.64
N ARG A 142 15.85 9.54 -25.80
CA ARG A 142 15.60 8.13 -25.47
C ARG A 142 16.70 7.27 -26.07
N LYS A 143 17.58 6.72 -25.24
CA LYS A 143 18.31 5.50 -25.61
C LYS A 143 17.31 4.36 -25.60
N THR A 144 16.85 4.00 -26.78
CA THR A 144 16.09 2.78 -27.05
C THR A 144 16.92 1.57 -26.64
N HIS A 145 16.70 1.08 -25.43
CA HIS A 145 17.04 -0.28 -25.06
C HIS A 145 15.73 -1.01 -24.76
N THR A 146 15.33 -1.88 -25.69
CA THR A 146 14.44 -3.00 -25.43
C THR A 146 14.92 -3.74 -24.17
N LYS A 147 14.23 -3.56 -23.05
CA LYS A 147 14.51 -4.25 -21.79
C LYS A 147 13.19 -4.41 -21.04
N VAL A 148 13.06 -5.58 -20.40
CA VAL A 148 11.95 -6.05 -19.57
C VAL A 148 11.27 -4.89 -18.84
N ARG A 149 9.94 -4.85 -18.87
CA ARG A 149 9.14 -3.79 -18.24
C ARG A 149 9.22 -3.95 -16.72
N CYS A 150 10.34 -3.52 -16.15
CA CYS A 150 10.56 -3.39 -14.72
C CYS A 150 9.51 -2.44 -14.13
N CYS A 151 8.83 -2.85 -13.07
CA CYS A 151 7.91 -1.99 -12.33
C CYS A 151 8.52 -1.66 -10.97
N ASN A 152 8.42 -0.39 -10.56
CA ASN A 152 8.75 0.00 -9.20
C ASN A 152 7.65 -0.51 -8.24
N PHE A 153 7.99 -0.60 -6.94
CA PHE A 153 7.08 -1.01 -5.87
C PHE A 153 5.77 -0.21 -5.87
N TYR A 154 5.90 1.10 -6.07
CA TYR A 154 4.76 2.02 -6.12
C TYR A 154 3.79 1.74 -7.29
N ASP A 155 4.29 1.40 -8.47
CA ASP A 155 3.50 1.04 -9.66
C ASP A 155 2.88 -0.35 -9.51
N ALA A 156 3.55 -1.27 -8.81
CA ALA A 156 2.96 -2.56 -8.46
C ALA A 156 1.73 -2.37 -7.54
N ILE A 157 1.83 -1.47 -6.55
CA ILE A 157 0.69 -1.11 -5.70
C ILE A 157 -0.42 -0.47 -6.52
N LYS A 158 -0.11 0.50 -7.39
CA LYS A 158 -1.12 1.14 -8.24
C LYS A 158 -1.83 0.14 -9.15
N LYS A 159 -1.07 -0.74 -9.78
CA LYS A 159 -1.62 -1.78 -10.67
C LYS A 159 -2.55 -2.72 -9.91
N ARG A 160 -2.20 -3.11 -8.68
CA ARG A 160 -3.06 -3.93 -7.83
C ARG A 160 -4.31 -3.18 -7.35
N ALA A 161 -4.18 -1.90 -7.02
CA ALA A 161 -5.25 -1.10 -6.45
C ALA A 161 -6.23 -0.52 -7.48
N PHE A 162 -5.78 -0.27 -8.72
CA PHE A 162 -6.50 0.52 -9.72
C PHE A 162 -6.39 0.01 -11.16
N GLU A 163 -5.68 -1.09 -11.43
CA GLU A 163 -5.45 -1.65 -12.78
C GLU A 163 -4.84 -0.64 -13.80
N SER A 164 -4.32 0.50 -13.33
CA SER A 164 -3.77 1.58 -14.14
C SER A 164 -2.52 2.19 -13.48
N THR A 165 -1.53 2.56 -14.30
CA THR A 165 -0.25 3.13 -13.86
C THR A 165 -0.16 4.66 -14.02
N ASP A 166 -1.19 5.31 -14.57
CA ASP A 166 -1.12 6.71 -15.02
C ASP A 166 -1.38 7.76 -13.91
N PHE A 167 -1.43 7.35 -12.65
CA PHE A 167 -1.87 8.20 -11.52
C PHE A 167 -0.75 8.51 -10.51
N GLU A 168 -0.76 9.72 -9.93
CA GLU A 168 0.06 10.09 -8.78
C GLU A 168 -0.66 9.71 -7.47
N TYR A 169 -0.11 8.75 -6.73
CA TYR A 169 -0.68 8.14 -5.53
C TYR A 169 -0.07 8.80 -4.27
N PRO A 170 -0.78 9.69 -3.57
CA PRO A 170 -0.13 10.47 -2.51
C PRO A 170 0.48 9.58 -1.41
N SER A 171 1.67 9.92 -0.93
CA SER A 171 2.46 9.07 -0.01
C SER A 171 1.72 8.68 1.27
N TYR A 172 0.85 9.56 1.78
CA TYR A 172 0.03 9.32 2.97
C TYR A 172 -0.95 8.15 2.84
N TYR A 173 -1.25 7.68 1.62
CA TYR A 173 -2.07 6.47 1.46
C TYR A 173 -1.34 5.21 1.93
N LEU A 174 -0.01 5.17 1.83
CA LEU A 174 0.80 4.01 2.19
C LEU A 174 1.01 3.89 3.70
N GLU A 175 0.85 4.99 4.43
CA GLU A 175 1.03 5.06 5.87
C GLU A 175 0.03 4.17 6.63
N ASP A 176 -1.15 3.86 6.07
CA ASP A 176 -2.19 3.10 6.80
C ASP A 176 -2.10 1.58 6.63
N PHE A 177 -1.28 1.10 5.69
CA PHE A 177 -1.22 -0.32 5.36
C PHE A 177 -0.25 -1.06 6.28
N ASP A 178 -0.77 -2.09 6.95
CA ASP A 178 0.02 -2.96 7.83
C ASP A 178 0.58 -4.17 7.09
N GLU A 179 -0.04 -4.55 5.97
CA GLU A 179 0.21 -5.81 5.27
C GLU A 179 0.27 -5.55 3.78
N PHE A 180 1.34 -6.03 3.14
CA PHE A 180 1.54 -5.95 1.69
C PHE A 180 1.78 -7.34 1.12
N GLU A 181 0.99 -7.71 0.11
CA GLU A 181 1.12 -8.96 -0.64
C GLU A 181 1.45 -8.59 -2.09
N LEU A 182 2.74 -8.55 -2.42
CA LEU A 182 3.28 -8.13 -3.72
C LEU A 182 4.24 -9.20 -4.28
N SER A 183 3.93 -10.47 -4.00
CA SER A 183 4.57 -11.62 -4.61
C SER A 183 4.40 -11.63 -6.14
N ASP A 184 5.41 -12.10 -6.88
CA ASP A 184 5.42 -12.21 -8.36
C ASP A 184 4.88 -10.97 -9.09
N SER A 185 5.35 -9.80 -8.67
CA SER A 185 4.89 -8.51 -9.20
C SER A 185 5.85 -7.89 -10.21
N CYS A 186 6.96 -8.57 -10.56
CA CYS A 186 8.05 -8.07 -11.41
C CYS A 186 8.76 -6.81 -10.86
N ILE A 187 8.77 -6.63 -9.54
CA ILE A 187 9.38 -5.47 -8.88
C ILE A 187 10.90 -5.58 -8.91
N ASP A 188 11.61 -4.56 -9.35
CA ASP A 188 13.08 -4.51 -9.27
C ASP A 188 13.62 -3.37 -8.40
N ASN A 189 12.79 -2.36 -8.13
CA ASN A 189 13.11 -1.23 -7.28
C ASN A 189 12.01 -0.99 -6.23
N LEU A 190 12.42 -0.79 -4.98
CA LEU A 190 11.58 -0.52 -3.83
C LEU A 190 11.25 0.97 -3.60
N ASP A 191 11.53 1.85 -4.57
CA ASP A 191 11.09 3.26 -4.52
C ASP A 191 9.61 3.39 -4.10
N GLY A 192 9.37 4.19 -3.06
CA GLY A 192 8.06 4.42 -2.45
C GLY A 192 7.77 3.52 -1.24
N ALA A 193 8.57 2.49 -0.99
CA ALA A 193 8.44 1.67 0.21
C ALA A 193 8.74 2.47 1.49
N GLU A 194 9.57 3.51 1.42
CA GLU A 194 9.94 4.36 2.55
C GLU A 194 8.74 5.07 3.21
N TYR A 195 7.62 5.21 2.49
CA TYR A 195 6.38 5.81 3.01
C TYR A 195 5.53 4.82 3.80
N CYS A 196 5.83 3.52 3.76
CA CYS A 196 5.06 2.46 4.42
C CYS A 196 5.42 2.32 5.91
N ILE A 197 5.51 3.44 6.65
CA ILE A 197 6.09 3.51 8.00
C ILE A 197 5.38 2.66 9.07
N HIS A 198 4.13 2.25 8.83
CA HIS A 198 3.36 1.39 9.73
C HIS A 198 3.26 -0.08 9.26
N ALA A 199 3.94 -0.43 8.15
CA ALA A 199 3.98 -1.80 7.66
C ALA A 199 4.51 -2.76 8.74
N LYS A 200 3.81 -3.87 8.91
CA LYS A 200 4.16 -4.96 9.83
C LYS A 200 4.53 -6.23 9.09
N GLU A 201 3.83 -6.52 8.00
CA GLU A 201 4.05 -7.71 7.19
C GLU A 201 4.20 -7.31 5.72
N MET A 202 5.28 -7.73 5.07
CA MET A 202 5.49 -7.48 3.64
C MET A 202 5.95 -8.76 2.97
N ASP A 203 5.15 -9.23 2.01
CA ASP A 203 5.52 -10.27 1.06
C ASP A 203 5.95 -9.63 -0.26
N LEU A 204 7.24 -9.71 -0.54
CA LEU A 204 7.92 -9.24 -1.74
C LEU A 204 8.62 -10.41 -2.46
N SER A 205 8.18 -11.64 -2.22
CA SER A 205 8.77 -12.85 -2.81
C SER A 205 8.63 -12.90 -4.34
N ASP A 206 9.51 -13.66 -4.99
CA ASP A 206 9.52 -13.92 -6.43
C ASP A 206 9.53 -12.63 -7.29
N ASN A 207 10.33 -11.65 -6.87
CA ASN A 207 10.56 -10.42 -7.60
C ASN A 207 12.01 -10.34 -8.13
N MET A 208 12.45 -9.16 -8.55
CA MET A 208 13.78 -8.90 -9.10
C MET A 208 14.54 -7.86 -8.26
N ILE A 209 14.20 -7.75 -6.97
CA ILE A 209 14.75 -6.79 -6.04
C ILE A 209 16.22 -7.12 -5.77
N TYR A 210 17.07 -6.11 -5.79
CA TYR A 210 18.51 -6.24 -5.48
C TYR A 210 19.00 -5.23 -4.44
N ASP A 211 18.23 -4.17 -4.20
CA ASP A 211 18.54 -3.09 -3.27
C ASP A 211 17.42 -2.97 -2.22
N LEU A 212 17.84 -2.89 -0.95
CA LEU A 212 16.95 -2.80 0.20
C LEU A 212 17.04 -1.44 0.90
N GLU A 213 17.85 -0.48 0.43
CA GLU A 213 17.96 0.85 1.04
C GLU A 213 16.60 1.52 1.35
N PRO A 214 15.57 1.44 0.48
CA PRO A 214 14.25 2.04 0.77
C PRO A 214 13.53 1.46 2.00
N LEU A 215 13.95 0.30 2.53
CA LEU A 215 13.39 -0.31 3.74
C LEU A 215 13.98 0.25 5.05
N PHE A 216 15.04 1.07 4.99
CA PHE A 216 15.80 1.52 6.16
C PHE A 216 14.94 2.12 7.29
N GLY A 217 13.89 2.87 6.93
CA GLY A 217 13.01 3.55 7.89
C GLY A 217 11.89 2.69 8.49
N LEU A 218 11.69 1.46 8.03
CA LEU A 218 10.49 0.66 8.31
C LEU A 218 10.58 -0.16 9.60
N SER A 219 10.89 0.51 10.71
CA SER A 219 11.14 -0.11 12.03
C SER A 219 9.98 -0.90 12.65
N MET A 220 8.77 -0.85 12.05
CA MET A 220 7.57 -1.55 12.52
C MET A 220 7.41 -2.96 11.94
N ILE A 221 8.20 -3.35 10.94
CA ILE A 221 8.11 -4.65 10.28
C ILE A 221 8.41 -5.78 11.29
N GLU A 222 7.49 -6.75 11.36
CA GLU A 222 7.59 -7.97 12.16
C GLU A 222 7.80 -9.22 11.28
N LYS A 223 7.26 -9.24 10.06
CA LYS A 223 7.43 -10.33 9.09
C LYS A 223 7.82 -9.78 7.71
N LEU A 224 8.85 -10.36 7.11
CA LEU A 224 9.33 -9.95 5.80
C LEU A 224 9.67 -11.18 4.95
N ASN A 225 9.02 -11.31 3.80
CA ASN A 225 9.37 -12.30 2.80
C ASN A 225 10.03 -11.64 1.59
N LEU A 226 11.28 -12.00 1.34
CA LEU A 226 12.11 -11.54 0.23
C LEU A 226 12.66 -12.73 -0.57
N SER A 227 12.06 -13.90 -0.44
CA SER A 227 12.50 -15.11 -1.14
C SER A 227 12.45 -14.94 -2.67
N GLY A 228 13.34 -15.60 -3.41
CA GLY A 228 13.32 -15.60 -4.88
C GLY A 228 13.65 -14.26 -5.52
N ASN A 229 14.52 -13.46 -4.89
CA ASN A 229 14.98 -12.16 -5.40
C ASN A 229 16.46 -12.21 -5.82
N LYS A 230 17.11 -11.04 -5.98
CA LYS A 230 18.53 -10.91 -6.37
C LYS A 230 19.34 -10.14 -5.31
N ILE A 231 18.98 -10.31 -4.05
CA ILE A 231 19.56 -9.58 -2.94
C ILE A 231 20.92 -10.19 -2.60
N ALA A 232 21.95 -9.34 -2.50
CA ALA A 232 23.29 -9.75 -2.08
C ALA A 232 23.74 -9.09 -0.77
N CYS A 233 23.25 -7.88 -0.50
CA CYS A 233 23.55 -7.11 0.71
C CYS A 233 22.28 -6.96 1.55
N ILE A 234 22.37 -7.25 2.84
CA ILE A 234 21.24 -7.18 3.78
C ILE A 234 21.53 -6.29 5.00
N ASP A 235 22.57 -5.46 4.96
CA ASP A 235 22.98 -4.58 6.07
C ASP A 235 21.83 -3.71 6.59
N VAL A 236 20.96 -3.25 5.69
CA VAL A 236 19.79 -2.43 6.01
C VAL A 236 18.84 -3.12 7.00
N LEU A 237 18.77 -4.46 6.96
CA LEU A 237 17.87 -5.24 7.82
C LEU A 237 18.19 -5.09 9.31
N SER A 238 19.43 -4.76 9.68
CA SER A 238 19.84 -4.47 11.08
C SER A 238 18.97 -3.41 11.77
N ASN A 239 18.39 -2.48 11.00
CA ASN A 239 17.53 -1.41 11.53
C ASN A 239 16.10 -1.89 11.86
N LEU A 240 15.70 -3.05 11.37
CA LEU A 240 14.37 -3.63 11.56
C LEU A 240 14.28 -4.34 12.92
N THR A 241 14.48 -3.60 14.01
CA THR A 241 14.58 -4.13 15.39
C THR A 241 13.35 -4.88 15.90
N ARG A 242 12.23 -4.83 15.18
CA ARG A 242 10.98 -5.56 15.48
C ARG A 242 10.79 -6.85 14.68
N LEU A 243 11.68 -7.14 13.73
CA LEU A 243 11.61 -8.29 12.86
C LEU A 243 11.67 -9.60 13.67
N LYS A 244 10.72 -10.49 13.43
CA LYS A 244 10.58 -11.79 14.10
C LYS A 244 10.74 -12.95 13.13
N HIS A 245 10.23 -12.77 11.91
CA HIS A 245 10.18 -13.77 10.85
C HIS A 245 10.74 -13.20 9.56
N LEU A 246 11.77 -13.83 9.01
CA LEU A 246 12.47 -13.37 7.82
C LEU A 246 12.67 -14.52 6.83
N GLU A 247 12.18 -14.38 5.61
CA GLU A 247 12.40 -15.35 4.54
C GLU A 247 13.28 -14.71 3.46
N LEU A 248 14.45 -15.28 3.23
CA LEU A 248 15.46 -14.81 2.27
C LEU A 248 15.89 -15.92 1.31
N ALA A 249 15.10 -17.00 1.18
CA ALA A 249 15.47 -18.15 0.38
C ALA A 249 15.71 -17.77 -1.09
N ASN A 250 16.63 -18.47 -1.77
CA ASN A 250 16.96 -18.27 -3.18
C ASN A 250 17.34 -16.82 -3.52
N ASN A 251 18.30 -16.26 -2.79
CA ASN A 251 18.92 -14.97 -3.07
C ASN A 251 20.43 -15.16 -3.37
N LEU A 252 21.22 -14.08 -3.32
CA LEU A 252 22.65 -14.07 -3.61
C LEU A 252 23.47 -13.65 -2.38
N ILE A 253 22.96 -13.95 -1.18
CA ILE A 253 23.53 -13.51 0.09
C ILE A 253 24.72 -14.39 0.47
N THR A 254 25.80 -13.75 0.93
CA THR A 254 27.00 -14.41 1.45
C THR A 254 27.36 -13.98 2.86
N ASP A 255 26.98 -12.76 3.24
CA ASP A 255 27.22 -12.17 4.56
C ASP A 255 25.87 -11.95 5.26
N ILE A 256 25.71 -12.55 6.43
CA ILE A 256 24.51 -12.46 7.25
C ILE A 256 24.76 -11.78 8.60
N SER A 257 25.89 -11.09 8.75
CA SER A 257 26.26 -10.40 9.98
C SER A 257 25.21 -9.40 10.49
N ALA A 258 24.47 -8.76 9.58
CA ALA A 258 23.36 -7.88 9.88
C ALA A 258 22.25 -8.54 10.73
N LEU A 259 22.10 -9.87 10.66
CA LEU A 259 21.07 -10.60 11.40
C LEU A 259 21.45 -10.84 12.87
N PHE A 260 22.73 -10.78 13.22
CA PHE A 260 23.20 -10.99 14.60
C PHE A 260 22.75 -9.87 15.55
N GLU A 261 22.46 -8.68 15.01
CA GLU A 261 22.06 -7.50 15.78
C GLU A 261 20.54 -7.42 16.03
N LEU A 262 19.75 -8.36 15.47
CA LEU A 262 18.29 -8.31 15.55
C LEU A 262 17.75 -8.95 16.84
N PRO A 263 17.27 -8.16 17.81
CA PRO A 263 16.99 -8.64 19.16
C PRO A 263 15.71 -9.50 19.27
N LYS A 264 14.87 -9.50 18.24
CA LYS A 264 13.57 -10.19 18.21
C LYS A 264 13.45 -11.25 17.13
N LEU A 265 14.50 -11.46 16.34
CA LEU A 265 14.48 -12.43 15.27
C LEU A 265 14.35 -13.83 15.88
N SER A 266 13.37 -14.60 15.40
CA SER A 266 13.07 -15.93 15.91
C SER A 266 13.17 -17.01 14.85
N TYR A 267 12.90 -16.65 13.59
CA TYR A 267 12.94 -17.55 12.44
C TYR A 267 13.60 -16.85 11.26
N VAL A 268 14.48 -17.57 10.57
CA VAL A 268 15.05 -17.16 9.29
C VAL A 268 15.16 -18.32 8.32
N ASP A 269 14.72 -18.11 7.07
CA ASP A 269 14.98 -19.03 5.96
C ASP A 269 16.06 -18.46 5.04
N LEU A 270 17.16 -19.20 4.92
CA LEU A 270 18.37 -18.84 4.18
C LEU A 270 18.70 -19.83 3.06
N ARG A 271 17.81 -20.79 2.75
CA ARG A 271 18.03 -21.79 1.68
C ARG A 271 18.38 -21.13 0.35
N GLY A 272 19.16 -21.80 -0.49
CA GLY A 272 19.53 -21.29 -1.81
C GLY A 272 20.43 -20.04 -1.80
N ASN A 273 21.06 -19.70 -0.67
CA ASN A 273 22.10 -18.68 -0.56
C ASN A 273 23.49 -19.32 -0.38
N ALA A 274 24.54 -18.56 -0.66
CA ALA A 274 25.93 -19.02 -0.58
C ALA A 274 26.60 -18.58 0.74
N ILE A 275 25.99 -18.96 1.87
CA ILE A 275 26.41 -18.54 3.21
C ILE A 275 27.41 -19.53 3.80
N ASP A 276 28.45 -19.02 4.43
CA ASP A 276 29.45 -19.83 5.13
C ASP A 276 28.88 -20.46 6.41
N GLU A 277 29.25 -21.71 6.67
CA GLU A 277 28.78 -22.50 7.81
C GLU A 277 29.06 -21.82 9.17
N SER A 278 30.18 -21.09 9.29
CA SER A 278 30.52 -20.37 10.53
C SER A 278 29.51 -19.30 10.90
N GLN A 279 28.91 -18.62 9.90
CA GLN A 279 27.89 -17.60 10.16
C GLN A 279 26.56 -18.25 10.56
N LEU A 280 26.25 -19.43 10.01
CA LEU A 280 25.06 -20.21 10.40
C LEU A 280 25.17 -20.69 11.85
N GLU A 281 26.33 -21.20 12.26
CA GLU A 281 26.58 -21.61 13.65
C GLU A 281 26.38 -20.46 14.65
N GLU A 282 26.79 -19.24 14.28
CA GLU A 282 26.60 -18.05 15.12
C GLU A 282 25.11 -17.68 15.27
N LEU A 283 24.31 -17.74 14.19
CA LEU A 283 22.85 -17.55 14.29
C LEU A 283 22.18 -18.61 15.15
N ILE A 284 22.55 -19.88 14.98
CA ILE A 284 21.99 -20.98 15.76
C ILE A 284 22.37 -20.82 17.25
N ALA A 285 23.58 -20.33 17.55
CA ALA A 285 24.02 -20.06 18.92
C ALA A 285 23.21 -18.94 19.60
N LEU A 286 22.65 -18.00 18.83
CA LEU A 286 21.72 -16.97 19.32
C LEU A 286 20.30 -17.53 19.59
N GLY A 287 20.04 -18.81 19.27
CA GLY A 287 18.75 -19.46 19.50
C GLY A 287 17.70 -19.17 18.43
N ILE A 288 18.12 -18.71 17.26
CA ILE A 288 17.26 -18.43 16.11
C ILE A 288 16.99 -19.74 15.36
N GLU A 289 15.75 -19.98 14.95
CA GLU A 289 15.40 -21.10 14.08
C GLU A 289 15.87 -20.78 12.65
N VAL A 290 16.80 -21.56 12.12
CA VAL A 290 17.42 -21.33 10.81
C VAL A 290 17.08 -22.49 9.86
N GLU A 291 16.39 -22.18 8.77
CA GLU A 291 16.32 -23.09 7.62
C GLU A 291 17.47 -22.80 6.66
N HIS A 292 18.28 -23.82 6.37
CA HIS A 292 19.36 -23.72 5.39
C HIS A 292 19.45 -25.02 4.59
N ASP A 293 20.08 -24.98 3.41
CA ASP A 293 20.30 -26.19 2.64
C ASP A 293 21.27 -27.09 3.41
N MET A 294 20.79 -28.25 3.86
CA MET A 294 21.68 -29.29 4.35
C MET A 294 22.51 -29.75 3.16
N GLN A 295 23.82 -29.47 3.18
CA GLN A 295 24.74 -30.10 2.25
C GLN A 295 24.50 -31.61 2.33
N GLN A 296 24.17 -32.24 1.20
CA GLN A 296 24.33 -33.68 1.04
C GLN A 296 25.79 -33.98 1.38
N THR A 297 26.02 -34.47 2.59
CA THR A 297 27.27 -35.15 2.92
C THR A 297 27.29 -36.41 2.06
N PHE A 298 27.82 -36.28 0.85
CA PHE A 298 28.36 -37.40 0.10
C PHE A 298 29.48 -37.98 0.96
N TYR A 299 29.13 -38.92 1.83
CA TYR A 299 30.10 -39.88 2.32
C TYR A 299 30.58 -40.65 1.10
N ALA A 300 31.73 -40.22 0.56
CA ALA A 300 32.59 -41.05 -0.24
C ALA A 300 32.94 -42.29 0.60
N SER A 301 32.19 -43.36 0.40
CA SER A 301 32.56 -44.69 0.87
C SER A 301 33.42 -45.33 -0.20
N HIS A 302 34.70 -45.37 0.14
CA HIS A 302 35.80 -46.19 -0.33
C HIS A 302 35.41 -47.51 -1.00
#